data_AF-S2JMX3-F1
#
_entry.id   AF-S2JMX3-F1
#
_cell.length_a   1.000
_cell.length_b   1.000
_cell.length_c   1.000
_cell.angle_alpha   90.00
_cell.angle_beta   90.00
_cell.angle_gamma   90.00
#
_symmetry.space_group_name_H-M   'P 1'
#
loop_
_entity.id
_entity.type
_entity.pdbx_description
1 polymer ?
#
loop_
_entity_poly.entity_id
_entity_poly.type
_entity_poly.pdbx_seq_one_letter_code
_entity_poly.pdbx_strand_id
1 'polypeptide(L)'
;MKHSLMDYIFKDDQDDNSALDDDHGFLNINNCSQQHFSELLSQSKESHLLNLHPRPGMPKPQTFVEYIIYAVHYIQQKTSNKYRPSGYWRYAIGVYKNLFLVFYFNWFAIFTSPLSSLAFILVYPTLSSALFAFEIGLKIFMDYLGGAKLVERISQDYGHNFSIINWGAPQLLLSADTKRLVQTTLPVLSKTADATQMKGDVDHRHRTFDISIAETMTVLSSLIYERQDKKVTKAFKALSDFNKTQQPNQTYEQIELEMKRLVWESEKPIRKIARTYGLHFAGVTELKSLGGPFCGLYWPIHNEDYDQDPFIIVSFKGTTPQNYSEFLVDATLQRTDARAYLFGSAHEGFYDSLFPTSIDSGTDSRDPYYAIQSAIEEKAKQLQKKFKTKKPIQIWVSGHSLGASLGVLLFARWLKCPQDIEPLCELRDAYLIGTPAVGDNDFASIFASHSNTPLTRSSTLWRIINKSDVICRIPPGYNNRTVGHYVPTTDFFNYSHVGHAVQITHPMLNPEPLEIYPSSYQPNLNVDIVVSSPYSPSYQKTIDPDSSMAKSSKDLTANYPWWFRPFLKRVINPIPFVESFYPFFLRDHIPIHYFEGLERARGYYKKEKHV
;
A
#
# COMPACT_ATOMS: atom_id res chain seq x y z
N MET A 1 -7.35 -34.22 -37.25
CA MET A 1 -7.02 -32.82 -37.62
C MET A 1 -6.59 -32.10 -36.34
N LYS A 2 -5.30 -31.78 -36.23
CA LYS A 2 -4.74 -30.99 -35.14
C LYS A 2 -5.08 -29.53 -35.40
N HIS A 3 -5.90 -28.91 -34.55
CA HIS A 3 -6.08 -27.46 -34.58
C HIS A 3 -5.00 -26.81 -33.69
N SER A 4 -4.17 -26.02 -34.36
CA SER A 4 -3.12 -25.17 -33.82
C SER A 4 -3.71 -24.15 -32.84
N LEU A 5 -3.17 -24.07 -31.62
CA LEU A 5 -3.21 -22.83 -30.84
C LEU A 5 -2.52 -21.75 -31.68
N MET A 6 -3.23 -20.65 -31.93
CA MET A 6 -2.66 -19.44 -32.54
C MET A 6 -2.27 -18.51 -31.39
N ASP A 7 -0.97 -18.24 -31.28
CA ASP A 7 -0.42 -17.20 -30.41
C ASP A 7 -0.91 -15.84 -30.93
N TYR A 8 -1.85 -15.23 -30.22
CA TYR A 8 -2.33 -13.89 -30.54
C TYR A 8 -1.39 -12.84 -29.93
N ILE A 9 -0.49 -12.34 -30.78
CA ILE A 9 0.42 -11.22 -30.49
C ILE A 9 -0.39 -9.92 -30.47
N PHE A 10 -0.47 -9.26 -29.32
CA PHE A 10 -0.98 -7.88 -29.22
C PHE A 10 0.07 -6.91 -29.76
N LYS A 11 -0.14 -6.40 -30.98
CA LYS A 11 0.64 -5.28 -31.54
C LYS A 11 0.09 -3.96 -31.00
N ASP A 12 0.84 -3.28 -30.14
CA ASP A 12 0.76 -1.82 -29.97
C ASP A 12 1.82 -1.17 -30.90
N ASP A 13 1.61 0.10 -31.26
CA ASP A 13 2.40 0.86 -32.24
C ASP A 13 3.93 0.74 -32.04
N GLN A 14 4.62 0.67 -33.19
CA GLN A 14 6.07 0.52 -33.35
C GLN A 14 6.84 1.53 -32.51
N ASP A 15 7.50 1.06 -31.45
CA ASP A 15 8.91 1.32 -31.13
C ASP A 15 9.31 0.43 -29.91
N ASP A 16 10.42 -0.32 -30.05
CA ASP A 16 11.02 -1.30 -29.12
C ASP A 16 10.35 -2.69 -28.94
N ASN A 17 10.57 -3.57 -29.93
CA ASN A 17 10.07 -4.96 -29.96
C ASN A 17 10.76 -5.95 -28.99
N SER A 18 11.94 -5.66 -28.41
CA SER A 18 12.65 -6.65 -27.56
C SER A 18 12.23 -6.64 -26.09
N ALA A 19 11.74 -5.50 -25.58
CA ALA A 19 11.32 -5.36 -24.18
C ALA A 19 9.81 -5.67 -23.97
N LEU A 20 9.02 -5.69 -25.05
CA LEU A 20 7.59 -6.01 -25.02
C LEU A 20 7.34 -7.52 -24.78
N ASP A 21 8.17 -8.39 -25.34
CA ASP A 21 8.02 -9.86 -25.18
C ASP A 21 8.12 -10.33 -23.71
N ASP A 22 8.92 -9.65 -22.88
CA ASP A 22 9.10 -9.99 -21.46
C ASP A 22 7.86 -9.68 -20.60
N ASP A 23 7.23 -8.54 -20.87
CA ASP A 23 6.04 -8.05 -20.18
C ASP A 23 4.79 -8.86 -20.62
N HIS A 24 4.73 -9.21 -21.91
CA HIS A 24 3.70 -10.11 -22.44
C HIS A 24 3.87 -11.55 -21.96
N GLY A 25 5.10 -12.05 -21.81
CA GLY A 25 5.39 -13.37 -21.25
C GLY A 25 4.86 -13.57 -19.83
N PHE A 26 4.91 -12.54 -18.97
CA PHE A 26 4.35 -12.59 -17.62
C PHE A 26 2.82 -12.71 -17.60
N LEU A 27 2.13 -12.10 -18.56
CA LEU A 27 0.67 -12.23 -18.71
C LEU A 27 0.24 -13.47 -19.50
N ASN A 28 1.10 -14.00 -20.39
CA ASN A 28 0.84 -15.19 -21.20
C ASN A 28 1.14 -16.50 -20.47
N ILE A 29 1.85 -16.47 -19.34
CA ILE A 29 2.06 -17.68 -18.54
C ILE A 29 0.88 -17.85 -17.58
N ASN A 30 0.25 -19.02 -17.71
CA ASN A 30 -1.06 -19.41 -17.21
C ASN A 30 -1.33 -19.28 -15.70
N ASN A 31 -0.50 -18.69 -14.83
CA ASN A 31 -0.73 -18.78 -13.39
C ASN A 31 -0.87 -17.43 -12.67
N CYS A 32 0.10 -16.52 -12.72
CA CYS A 32 -0.01 -15.24 -11.99
C CYS A 32 -1.19 -14.38 -12.48
N SER A 33 -1.35 -14.27 -13.79
CA SER A 33 -2.49 -13.58 -14.38
C SER A 33 -3.77 -14.36 -14.04
N GLN A 34 -3.80 -15.68 -14.18
CA GLN A 34 -4.98 -16.48 -13.86
C GLN A 34 -5.39 -16.40 -12.40
N GLN A 35 -4.47 -16.15 -11.45
CA GLN A 35 -4.81 -15.98 -10.04
C GLN A 35 -5.34 -14.58 -9.74
N HIS A 36 -4.72 -13.52 -10.27
CA HIS A 36 -5.29 -12.18 -10.23
C HIS A 36 -6.69 -12.18 -10.89
N PHE A 37 -6.81 -12.80 -12.06
CA PHE A 37 -8.09 -12.98 -12.74
C PHE A 37 -9.02 -13.91 -11.97
N SER A 38 -8.57 -14.98 -11.33
CA SER A 38 -9.44 -15.87 -10.54
C SER A 38 -9.95 -15.18 -9.27
N GLU A 39 -9.18 -14.25 -8.70
CA GLU A 39 -9.63 -13.36 -7.63
C GLU A 39 -10.71 -12.40 -8.16
N LEU A 40 -10.48 -11.74 -9.30
CA LEU A 40 -11.50 -10.91 -9.95
C LEU A 40 -12.75 -11.71 -10.38
N LEU A 41 -12.56 -12.98 -10.78
CA LEU A 41 -13.60 -13.90 -11.21
C LEU A 41 -14.41 -14.46 -10.03
N SER A 42 -13.74 -14.77 -8.91
CA SER A 42 -14.39 -15.23 -7.68
C SER A 42 -15.25 -14.11 -7.08
N GLN A 43 -14.79 -12.86 -7.10
CA GLN A 43 -15.58 -11.69 -6.71
C GLN A 43 -16.92 -11.59 -7.49
N SER A 44 -16.95 -12.06 -8.74
CA SER A 44 -18.16 -12.06 -9.58
C SER A 44 -19.02 -13.32 -9.41
N LYS A 45 -18.41 -14.52 -9.33
CA LYS A 45 -19.14 -15.78 -9.07
C LYS A 45 -19.82 -15.80 -7.70
N GLU A 46 -19.20 -15.20 -6.69
CA GLU A 46 -19.77 -15.06 -5.33
C GLU A 46 -21.04 -14.21 -5.36
N SER A 47 -21.08 -13.16 -6.18
CA SER A 47 -22.28 -12.34 -6.40
C SER A 47 -23.45 -13.09 -7.06
N HIS A 48 -23.17 -14.20 -7.74
CA HIS A 48 -24.14 -15.03 -8.45
C HIS A 48 -24.62 -16.23 -7.60
N LEU A 49 -23.73 -16.94 -6.89
CA LEU A 49 -24.08 -18.10 -6.07
C LEU A 49 -24.96 -17.77 -4.85
N LEU A 50 -24.89 -16.55 -4.33
CA LEU A 50 -25.74 -16.07 -3.23
C LEU A 50 -27.22 -15.88 -3.61
N ASN A 51 -27.55 -15.88 -4.91
CA ASN A 51 -28.92 -15.68 -5.40
C ASN A 51 -29.68 -16.97 -5.73
N LEU A 52 -29.04 -18.15 -5.69
CA LEU A 52 -29.61 -19.37 -6.30
C LEU A 52 -29.86 -20.57 -5.37
N HIS A 53 -29.40 -20.59 -4.12
CA HIS A 53 -29.67 -21.73 -3.22
C HIS A 53 -29.94 -21.34 -1.74
N PRO A 54 -31.09 -21.72 -1.16
CA PRO A 54 -31.24 -21.79 0.29
C PRO A 54 -30.39 -22.96 0.84
N ARG A 55 -29.44 -22.67 1.73
CA ARG A 55 -28.59 -23.69 2.38
C ARG A 55 -29.36 -24.46 3.48
N PRO A 56 -28.91 -25.68 3.85
CA PRO A 56 -29.63 -26.60 4.73
C PRO A 56 -29.77 -26.10 6.18
N GLY A 57 -30.81 -26.57 6.86
CA GLY A 57 -31.29 -26.08 8.15
C GLY A 57 -30.24 -26.05 9.27
N MET A 58 -30.00 -24.86 9.81
CA MET A 58 -29.24 -24.66 11.04
C MET A 58 -29.97 -25.30 12.25
N PRO A 59 -29.22 -25.81 13.25
CA PRO A 59 -29.80 -26.33 14.48
C PRO A 59 -30.60 -25.25 15.21
N LYS A 60 -31.73 -25.63 15.83
CA LYS A 60 -32.60 -24.69 16.55
C LYS A 60 -31.88 -24.19 17.82
N PRO A 61 -31.87 -22.87 18.08
CA PRO A 61 -31.25 -22.31 19.28
C PRO A 61 -31.97 -22.83 20.54
N GLN A 62 -31.20 -23.29 21.52
CA GLN A 62 -31.67 -23.83 22.81
C GLN A 62 -31.52 -22.81 23.94
N THR A 63 -30.64 -21.83 23.80
CA THR A 63 -30.42 -20.79 24.80
C THR A 63 -30.83 -19.40 24.31
N PHE A 64 -31.12 -18.49 25.24
CA PHE A 64 -31.42 -17.08 24.92
C PHE A 64 -30.26 -16.39 24.17
N VAL A 65 -29.02 -16.73 24.52
CA VAL A 65 -27.81 -16.23 23.85
C VAL A 65 -27.74 -16.73 22.41
N GLU A 66 -28.00 -18.01 22.16
CA GLU A 66 -28.10 -18.56 20.81
C GLU A 66 -29.24 -17.92 20.01
N TYR A 67 -30.35 -17.57 20.66
CA TYR A 67 -31.47 -16.87 20.01
C TYR A 67 -31.08 -15.46 19.57
N ILE A 68 -30.32 -14.72 20.40
CA ILE A 68 -29.78 -13.41 20.04
C ILE A 68 -28.77 -13.53 18.90
N ILE A 69 -27.83 -14.48 18.99
CA ILE A 69 -26.84 -14.74 17.93
C ILE A 69 -27.56 -15.10 16.62
N TYR A 70 -28.57 -15.97 16.69
CA TYR A 70 -29.39 -16.35 15.54
C TYR A 70 -30.17 -15.16 14.97
N ALA A 71 -30.75 -14.30 15.81
CA ALA A 71 -31.47 -13.10 15.37
C ALA A 71 -30.53 -12.10 14.70
N VAL A 72 -29.33 -11.86 15.27
CA VAL A 72 -28.29 -11.01 14.67
C VAL A 72 -27.83 -11.58 13.34
N HIS A 73 -27.57 -12.89 13.26
CA HIS A 73 -27.15 -13.58 12.04
C HIS A 73 -28.26 -13.58 10.97
N TYR A 74 -29.52 -13.72 11.37
CA TYR A 74 -30.68 -13.65 10.48
C TYR A 74 -30.86 -12.23 9.91
N ILE A 75 -30.71 -11.20 10.75
CA ILE A 75 -30.74 -9.79 10.33
C ILE A 75 -29.60 -9.50 9.35
N GLN A 76 -28.38 -10.00 9.63
CA GLN A 76 -27.21 -9.87 8.74
C GLN A 76 -27.43 -10.54 7.38
N GLN A 77 -27.94 -11.77 7.34
CA GLN A 77 -28.24 -12.45 6.07
C GLN A 77 -29.29 -11.70 5.25
N LYS A 78 -30.37 -11.25 5.91
CA LYS A 78 -31.48 -10.59 5.23
C LYS A 78 -31.15 -9.18 4.74
N THR A 79 -30.22 -8.48 5.41
CA THR A 79 -29.68 -7.18 4.95
C THR A 79 -28.60 -7.34 3.88
N SER A 80 -27.73 -8.36 3.96
CA SER A 80 -26.64 -8.57 3.00
C SER A 80 -27.09 -9.01 1.59
N ASN A 81 -28.22 -9.72 1.46
CA ASN A 81 -28.70 -10.25 0.17
C ASN A 81 -29.35 -9.21 -0.76
N LYS A 82 -29.70 -8.02 -0.27
CA LYS A 82 -30.29 -6.94 -1.10
C LYS A 82 -29.50 -5.64 -1.12
N TYR A 83 -28.55 -5.49 -0.21
CA TYR A 83 -27.71 -4.31 -0.10
C TYR A 83 -26.33 -4.81 0.33
N ARG A 84 -25.32 -4.71 -0.55
CA ARG A 84 -23.92 -4.79 -0.10
C ARG A 84 -23.74 -3.54 0.78
N PRO A 85 -23.63 -3.64 2.10
CA PRO A 85 -23.40 -2.46 2.91
C PRO A 85 -22.05 -1.90 2.46
N SER A 86 -21.91 -0.57 2.35
CA SER A 86 -20.58 0.04 2.16
C SER A 86 -19.64 -0.47 3.27
N GLY A 87 -18.32 -0.48 3.04
CA GLY A 87 -17.34 -0.90 4.07
C GLY A 87 -17.62 -0.26 5.43
N TYR A 88 -18.11 0.98 5.41
CA TYR A 88 -18.62 1.72 6.56
C TYR A 88 -19.72 1.00 7.37
N TRP A 89 -20.74 0.41 6.76
CA TRP A 89 -21.82 -0.25 7.50
C TRP A 89 -21.34 -1.54 8.18
N ARG A 90 -20.44 -2.29 7.54
CA ARG A 90 -19.78 -3.44 8.19
C ARG A 90 -18.99 -2.96 9.41
N TYR A 91 -18.25 -1.86 9.27
CA TYR A 91 -17.55 -1.23 10.37
C TYR A 91 -18.50 -0.79 11.49
N ALA A 92 -19.54 0.00 11.19
CA ALA A 92 -20.48 0.50 12.19
C ALA A 92 -21.15 -0.66 12.95
N ILE A 93 -21.63 -1.69 12.25
CA ILE A 93 -22.18 -2.90 12.88
C ILE A 93 -21.12 -3.61 13.73
N GLY A 94 -19.90 -3.73 13.24
CA GLY A 94 -18.76 -4.29 13.98
C GLY A 94 -18.49 -3.50 15.27
N VAL A 95 -18.48 -2.17 15.21
CA VAL A 95 -18.29 -1.29 16.36
C VAL A 95 -19.36 -1.53 17.40
N TYR A 96 -20.64 -1.52 17.01
CA TYR A 96 -21.74 -1.77 17.96
C TYR A 96 -21.74 -3.21 18.48
N LYS A 97 -21.36 -4.20 17.67
CA LYS A 97 -21.17 -5.59 18.10
C LYS A 97 -20.06 -5.68 19.15
N ASN A 98 -18.90 -5.10 18.87
CA ASN A 98 -17.76 -5.10 19.79
C ASN A 98 -18.10 -4.31 21.06
N LEU A 99 -18.84 -3.20 20.93
CA LEU A 99 -19.36 -2.43 22.05
C LEU A 99 -20.22 -3.30 22.97
N PHE A 100 -21.20 -3.99 22.39
CA PHE A 100 -22.06 -4.91 23.11
C PHE A 100 -21.26 -6.05 23.75
N LEU A 101 -20.34 -6.69 23.03
CA LEU A 101 -19.55 -7.81 23.55
C LEU A 101 -18.61 -7.38 24.68
N VAL A 102 -17.97 -6.22 24.56
CA VAL A 102 -17.11 -5.67 25.63
C VAL A 102 -17.93 -5.42 26.89
N PHE A 103 -19.12 -4.82 26.79
CA PHE A 103 -19.98 -4.67 27.96
C PHE A 103 -20.52 -5.99 28.49
N TYR A 104 -20.89 -6.92 27.60
CA TYR A 104 -21.45 -8.19 28.01
C TYR A 104 -20.43 -9.05 28.78
N PHE A 105 -19.19 -9.14 28.28
CA PHE A 105 -18.13 -9.96 28.89
C PHE A 105 -17.27 -9.21 29.91
N ASN A 106 -17.19 -7.88 29.81
CA ASN A 106 -16.33 -7.06 30.66
C ASN A 106 -16.99 -5.72 31.02
N TRP A 107 -18.23 -5.75 31.55
CA TRP A 107 -18.90 -4.54 32.04
C TRP A 107 -18.11 -3.80 33.12
N PHE A 108 -17.24 -4.51 33.85
CA PHE A 108 -16.37 -3.92 34.86
C PHE A 108 -15.23 -3.08 34.28
N ALA A 109 -15.00 -3.12 32.95
CA ALA A 109 -14.05 -2.27 32.24
C ALA A 109 -14.27 -0.77 32.52
N ILE A 110 -15.52 -0.35 32.74
CA ILE A 110 -15.85 1.03 33.10
C ILE A 110 -15.10 1.47 34.37
N PHE A 111 -14.88 0.55 35.30
CA PHE A 111 -14.20 0.81 36.57
C PHE A 111 -12.71 0.49 36.51
N THR A 112 -12.30 -0.56 35.79
CA THR A 112 -10.88 -0.97 35.72
C THR A 112 -10.07 -0.21 34.68
N SER A 113 -10.72 0.32 33.64
CA SER A 113 -10.08 1.06 32.55
C SER A 113 -10.97 2.23 32.12
N PRO A 114 -11.29 3.17 33.04
CA PRO A 114 -12.30 4.19 32.83
C PRO A 114 -12.02 5.08 31.61
N LEU A 115 -10.75 5.39 31.34
CA LEU A 115 -10.35 6.20 30.19
C LEU A 115 -10.60 5.46 28.87
N SER A 116 -10.22 4.17 28.81
CA SER A 116 -10.46 3.31 27.65
C SER A 116 -11.96 3.11 27.42
N SER A 117 -12.74 2.83 28.47
CA SER A 117 -14.20 2.71 28.35
C SER A 117 -14.87 4.02 27.94
N LEU A 118 -14.44 5.17 28.47
CA LEU A 118 -14.96 6.47 28.06
C LEU A 118 -14.61 6.78 26.60
N ALA A 119 -13.36 6.56 26.19
CA ALA A 119 -12.94 6.69 24.80
C ALA A 119 -13.76 5.76 23.90
N PHE A 120 -14.01 4.53 24.36
CA PHE A 120 -14.78 3.55 23.61
C PHE A 120 -16.26 3.96 23.44
N ILE A 121 -16.88 4.56 24.46
CA ILE A 121 -18.28 5.03 24.41
C ILE A 121 -18.42 6.33 23.63
N LEU A 122 -17.45 7.26 23.74
CA LEU A 122 -17.55 8.59 23.15
C LEU A 122 -16.87 8.66 21.78
N VAL A 123 -15.60 8.27 21.69
CA VAL A 123 -14.78 8.45 20.49
C VAL A 123 -15.29 7.58 19.36
N TYR A 124 -15.63 6.32 19.58
CA TYR A 124 -16.10 5.44 18.49
C TYR A 124 -17.40 5.94 17.84
N PRO A 125 -18.50 6.18 18.58
CA PRO A 125 -19.73 6.65 17.96
C PRO A 125 -19.57 8.04 17.34
N THR A 126 -18.82 8.94 17.99
CA THR A 126 -18.57 10.28 17.44
C THR A 126 -17.73 10.22 16.17
N LEU A 127 -16.62 9.49 16.17
CA LEU A 127 -15.75 9.32 15.00
C LEU A 127 -16.51 8.62 13.88
N SER A 128 -17.22 7.51 14.17
CA SER A 128 -18.04 6.80 13.18
C SER A 128 -19.10 7.73 12.57
N SER A 129 -19.79 8.52 13.39
CA SER A 129 -20.82 9.47 12.92
C SER A 129 -20.21 10.61 12.09
N ALA A 130 -19.07 11.16 12.51
CA ALA A 130 -18.37 12.21 11.78
C ALA A 130 -17.86 11.71 10.43
N LEU A 131 -17.26 10.51 10.42
CA LEU A 131 -16.80 9.81 9.24
C LEU A 131 -17.95 9.51 8.27
N PHE A 132 -19.11 9.09 8.77
CA PHE A 132 -20.31 8.88 7.97
C PHE A 132 -20.84 10.17 7.35
N ALA A 133 -20.93 11.23 8.14
CA ALA A 133 -21.37 12.54 7.65
C ALA A 133 -20.42 13.06 6.57
N PHE A 134 -19.11 12.87 6.77
CA PHE A 134 -18.09 13.20 5.79
C PHE A 134 -18.25 12.35 4.50
N GLU A 135 -18.44 11.03 4.61
CA GLU A 135 -18.69 10.13 3.47
C GLU A 135 -19.90 10.58 2.66
N ILE A 136 -21.03 10.84 3.32
CA ILE A 136 -22.26 11.29 2.67
C ILE A 136 -22.04 12.64 1.99
N GLY A 137 -21.48 13.62 2.70
CA GLY A 137 -21.26 14.96 2.17
C GLY A 137 -20.37 14.92 0.93
N LEU A 138 -19.34 14.07 0.98
CA LEU A 138 -18.43 13.93 -0.14
C LEU A 138 -19.03 13.13 -1.30
N LYS A 139 -19.79 12.07 -1.05
CA LYS A 139 -20.51 11.34 -2.10
C LYS A 139 -21.50 12.24 -2.82
N ILE A 140 -22.23 13.07 -2.07
CA ILE A 140 -23.09 14.12 -2.63
C ILE A 140 -22.27 15.06 -3.52
N PHE A 141 -21.12 15.51 -3.04
CA PHE A 141 -20.24 16.37 -3.82
C PHE A 141 -19.74 15.71 -5.12
N MET A 142 -19.24 14.47 -5.04
CA MET A 142 -18.63 13.76 -6.16
C MET A 142 -19.66 13.34 -7.21
N ASP A 143 -20.77 12.75 -6.79
CA ASP A 143 -21.77 12.16 -7.68
C ASP A 143 -22.83 13.18 -8.14
N TYR A 144 -23.30 14.05 -7.24
CA TYR A 144 -24.44 14.93 -7.51
C TYR A 144 -24.04 16.38 -7.83
N LEU A 145 -23.01 16.93 -7.17
CA LEU A 145 -22.54 18.30 -7.43
C LEU A 145 -21.49 18.38 -8.55
N GLY A 146 -21.22 17.27 -9.24
CA GLY A 146 -20.26 17.22 -10.34
C GLY A 146 -18.79 17.25 -9.90
N GLY A 147 -18.50 17.00 -8.62
CA GLY A 147 -17.15 16.96 -8.08
C GLY A 147 -16.23 15.99 -8.82
N ALA A 148 -16.75 14.84 -9.29
CA ALA A 148 -15.96 13.90 -10.09
C ALA A 148 -15.47 14.50 -11.41
N LYS A 149 -16.32 15.28 -12.11
CA LYS A 149 -15.94 16.00 -13.34
C LYS A 149 -14.95 17.13 -13.05
N LEU A 150 -15.13 17.81 -11.92
CA LEU A 150 -14.19 18.85 -11.47
C LEU A 150 -12.81 18.26 -11.19
N VAL A 151 -12.73 17.17 -10.43
CA VAL A 151 -11.49 16.45 -10.12
C VAL A 151 -10.80 15.95 -11.40
N GLU A 152 -11.56 15.37 -12.33
CA GLU A 152 -11.04 14.91 -13.62
C GLU A 152 -10.51 16.07 -14.47
N ARG A 153 -11.23 17.19 -14.51
CA ARG A 153 -10.80 18.40 -15.23
C ARG A 153 -9.55 19.02 -14.61
N ILE A 154 -9.46 19.08 -13.28
CA ILE A 154 -8.26 19.57 -12.58
C ILE A 154 -7.08 18.63 -12.85
N SER A 155 -7.28 17.32 -12.81
CA SER A 155 -6.24 16.33 -13.17
C SER A 155 -5.74 16.52 -14.60
N GLN A 156 -6.64 16.73 -15.56
CA GLN A 156 -6.29 16.92 -16.97
C GLN A 156 -5.61 18.27 -17.23
N ASP A 157 -6.18 19.36 -16.72
CA ASP A 157 -5.74 20.72 -17.01
C ASP A 157 -4.47 21.10 -16.22
N TYR A 158 -4.28 20.55 -15.02
CA TYR A 158 -3.21 20.97 -14.10
C TYR A 158 -2.41 19.83 -13.49
N GLY A 159 -3.03 18.65 -13.29
CA GLY A 159 -2.40 17.49 -12.65
C GLY A 159 -1.64 16.56 -13.60
N HIS A 160 -1.49 16.91 -14.88
CA HIS A 160 -0.84 16.08 -15.91
C HIS A 160 -1.43 14.65 -16.05
N ASN A 161 -2.72 14.48 -15.77
CA ASN A 161 -3.42 13.19 -15.68
C ASN A 161 -2.93 12.27 -14.54
N PHE A 162 -2.18 12.80 -13.57
CA PHE A 162 -1.83 12.05 -12.37
C PHE A 162 -2.97 12.01 -11.35
N SER A 163 -2.83 11.10 -10.40
CA SER A 163 -3.68 10.98 -9.21
C SER A 163 -3.54 12.20 -8.30
N ILE A 164 -4.54 12.45 -7.45
CA ILE A 164 -4.57 13.61 -6.53
C ILE A 164 -3.32 13.67 -5.66
N ILE A 165 -2.77 12.51 -5.30
CA ILE A 165 -1.61 12.39 -4.41
C ILE A 165 -0.35 13.01 -5.03
N ASN A 166 -0.26 13.02 -6.37
CA ASN A 166 0.90 13.50 -7.10
C ASN A 166 0.62 14.82 -7.86
N TRP A 167 -0.55 15.44 -7.67
CA TRP A 167 -0.90 16.72 -8.31
C TRP A 167 0.04 17.86 -7.94
N GLY A 168 0.41 17.99 -6.66
CA GLY A 168 1.29 19.07 -6.19
C GLY A 168 2.72 18.98 -6.68
N ALA A 169 3.15 17.78 -7.08
CA ALA A 169 4.53 17.53 -7.46
C ALA A 169 4.68 16.40 -8.48
N PRO A 170 4.15 16.56 -9.71
CA PRO A 170 4.35 15.59 -10.78
C PRO A 170 5.84 15.39 -11.11
N GLN A 171 6.68 16.39 -10.83
CA GLN A 171 8.14 16.30 -10.97
C GLN A 171 8.76 15.19 -10.11
N LEU A 172 8.10 14.78 -9.02
CA LEU A 172 8.54 13.62 -8.23
C LEU A 172 8.67 12.38 -9.12
N LEU A 173 7.78 12.19 -10.08
CA LEU A 173 7.74 11.02 -10.97
C LEU A 173 8.33 11.26 -12.36
N LEU A 174 8.45 12.53 -12.79
CA LEU A 174 8.86 12.86 -14.17
C LEU A 174 10.23 13.50 -14.28
N SER A 175 10.85 13.94 -13.17
CA SER A 175 12.13 14.64 -13.26
C SER A 175 13.27 13.70 -13.68
N ALA A 176 14.21 14.25 -14.46
CA ALA A 176 15.45 13.56 -14.82
C ALA A 176 16.29 13.21 -13.58
N ASP A 177 16.20 14.06 -12.56
CA ASP A 177 16.84 13.92 -11.25
C ASP A 177 16.31 12.69 -10.50
N THR A 178 14.99 12.53 -10.39
CA THR A 178 14.38 11.30 -9.85
C THR A 178 14.81 10.09 -10.67
N LYS A 179 14.72 10.15 -11.99
CA LYS A 179 15.11 9.04 -12.87
C LYS A 179 16.55 8.60 -12.60
N ARG A 180 17.48 9.55 -12.53
CA ARG A 180 18.90 9.29 -12.25
C ARG A 180 19.12 8.74 -10.85
N LEU A 181 18.42 9.27 -9.85
CA LEU A 181 18.45 8.76 -8.48
C LEU A 181 18.02 7.28 -8.44
N VAL A 182 16.88 6.93 -9.04
CA VAL A 182 16.38 5.55 -9.05
C VAL A 182 17.35 4.64 -9.77
N GLN A 183 17.77 5.01 -11.00
CA GLN A 183 18.71 4.22 -11.81
C GLN A 183 20.05 3.96 -11.11
N THR A 184 20.56 4.95 -10.36
CA THR A 184 21.81 4.79 -9.59
C THR A 184 21.62 4.00 -8.30
N THR A 185 20.39 3.86 -7.81
CA THR A 185 20.05 3.06 -6.62
C THR A 185 19.82 1.59 -6.95
N LEU A 186 19.31 1.26 -8.15
CA LEU A 186 19.01 -0.14 -8.52
C LEU A 186 20.19 -1.13 -8.33
N PRO A 187 21.44 -0.79 -8.65
CA PRO A 187 22.58 -1.68 -8.42
C PRO A 187 22.82 -1.96 -6.93
N VAL A 188 22.38 -1.08 -6.03
CA VAL A 188 22.51 -1.24 -4.58
C VAL A 188 21.46 -2.24 -4.07
N LEU A 189 20.24 -2.20 -4.61
CA LEU A 189 19.16 -3.15 -4.29
C LEU A 189 19.48 -4.59 -4.70
N SER A 190 20.37 -4.73 -5.67
CA SER A 190 20.88 -6.00 -6.20
C SER A 190 21.90 -6.67 -5.26
N LYS A 191 22.47 -5.94 -4.29
CA LYS A 191 23.53 -6.48 -3.41
C LYS A 191 22.95 -7.42 -2.34
N THR A 192 23.63 -8.56 -2.15
CA THR A 192 23.33 -9.52 -1.07
C THR A 192 23.55 -8.93 0.31
N ALA A 193 22.94 -9.53 1.34
CA ALA A 193 23.06 -9.09 2.73
C ALA A 193 24.50 -8.96 3.22
N ASP A 194 25.33 -9.94 2.90
CA ASP A 194 26.74 -9.97 3.33
C ASP A 194 27.59 -8.88 2.67
N ALA A 195 27.21 -8.41 1.47
CA ALA A 195 27.92 -7.34 0.77
C ALA A 195 27.60 -5.94 1.34
N THR A 196 26.48 -5.81 2.06
CA THR A 196 26.06 -4.57 2.73
C THR A 196 26.56 -4.46 4.18
N GLN A 197 26.93 -5.57 4.82
CA GLN A 197 27.57 -5.54 6.14
C GLN A 197 29.06 -5.22 5.96
N MET A 198 29.57 -4.19 6.64
CA MET A 198 31.00 -3.87 6.59
C MET A 198 31.83 -5.07 7.05
N LYS A 199 32.68 -5.59 6.15
CA LYS A 199 33.66 -6.64 6.48
C LYS A 199 34.56 -6.13 7.61
N GLY A 200 34.28 -6.55 8.84
CA GLY A 200 35.13 -6.26 10.00
C GLY A 200 34.37 -6.06 11.31
N ASP A 201 33.07 -5.77 11.29
CA ASP A 201 32.33 -5.52 12.52
C ASP A 201 31.63 -6.80 13.02
N VAL A 202 32.03 -7.24 14.22
CA VAL A 202 31.47 -8.40 14.92
C VAL A 202 30.17 -8.01 15.65
N ASP A 203 29.79 -6.73 15.63
CA ASP A 203 28.54 -6.27 16.24
C ASP A 203 27.32 -6.60 15.38
N HIS A 204 26.69 -7.73 15.68
CA HIS A 204 25.43 -8.18 15.08
C HIS A 204 24.26 -7.19 15.29
N ARG A 205 24.42 -6.09 16.05
CA ARG A 205 23.41 -5.04 16.25
C ARG A 205 23.61 -3.83 15.35
N HIS A 206 24.63 -3.82 14.50
CA HIS A 206 24.85 -2.76 13.54
C HIS A 206 23.92 -2.90 12.34
N ARG A 207 23.26 -1.81 11.93
CA ARG A 207 22.37 -1.75 10.76
C ARG A 207 22.69 -0.53 9.91
N THR A 208 22.35 -0.59 8.64
CA THR A 208 22.55 0.53 7.71
C THR A 208 21.21 1.02 7.20
N PHE A 209 20.93 2.30 7.40
CA PHE A 209 19.82 2.98 6.76
C PHE A 209 20.34 3.74 5.52
N ASP A 210 19.86 3.38 4.34
CA ASP A 210 20.28 4.01 3.09
C ASP A 210 19.23 5.02 2.60
N ILE A 211 19.62 6.29 2.59
CA ILE A 211 18.74 7.39 2.15
C ILE A 211 18.35 7.23 0.67
N SER A 212 19.22 6.63 -0.17
CA SER A 212 18.93 6.42 -1.60
C SER A 212 17.88 5.35 -1.84
N ILE A 213 17.91 4.31 -1.03
CA ILE A 213 16.87 3.29 -1.04
C ILE A 213 15.57 3.91 -0.53
N ALA A 214 15.60 4.67 0.57
CA ALA A 214 14.42 5.33 1.12
C ALA A 214 13.73 6.27 0.11
N GLU A 215 14.49 7.11 -0.60
CA GLU A 215 13.93 8.00 -1.62
C GLU A 215 13.38 7.22 -2.82
N THR A 216 14.11 6.21 -3.31
CA THR A 216 13.64 5.33 -4.39
C THR A 216 12.33 4.64 -4.01
N MET A 217 12.23 4.11 -2.78
CA MET A 217 11.03 3.44 -2.27
C MET A 217 9.86 4.41 -2.10
N THR A 218 10.13 5.67 -1.76
CA THR A 218 9.13 6.75 -1.72
C THR A 218 8.59 7.03 -3.13
N VAL A 219 9.46 7.12 -4.13
CA VAL A 219 9.09 7.34 -5.54
C VAL A 219 8.25 6.18 -6.08
N LEU A 220 8.67 4.93 -5.86
CA LEU A 220 7.94 3.75 -6.34
C LEU A 220 6.59 3.56 -5.63
N SER A 221 6.53 3.87 -4.33
CA SER A 221 5.27 3.89 -3.56
C SER A 221 4.36 5.05 -3.97
N SER A 222 4.89 6.15 -4.50
CA SER A 222 4.09 7.23 -5.10
C SER A 222 3.60 6.85 -6.50
N LEU A 223 4.43 6.17 -7.30
CA LEU A 223 4.11 5.79 -8.67
C LEU A 223 2.94 4.81 -8.75
N ILE A 224 2.81 3.89 -7.79
CA ILE A 224 1.76 2.87 -7.78
C ILE A 224 0.34 3.47 -7.73
N TYR A 225 0.19 4.71 -7.24
CA TYR A 225 -1.09 5.42 -7.22
C TYR A 225 -1.60 5.82 -8.61
N GLU A 226 -0.74 5.77 -9.64
CA GLU A 226 -1.08 6.18 -11.01
C GLU A 226 -1.84 5.13 -11.83
N ARG A 227 -2.32 4.09 -11.14
CA ARG A 227 -3.24 3.12 -11.72
C ARG A 227 -4.60 3.75 -12.01
N GLN A 228 -5.16 3.44 -13.17
CA GLN A 228 -6.47 3.93 -13.57
C GLN A 228 -7.59 3.05 -13.02
N ASP A 229 -7.97 3.25 -11.76
CA ASP A 229 -8.96 2.43 -11.05
C ASP A 229 -10.30 2.31 -11.80
N LYS A 230 -10.72 3.37 -12.53
CA LYS A 230 -11.93 3.33 -13.38
C LYS A 230 -11.91 2.18 -14.39
N LYS A 231 -10.76 1.82 -14.96
CA LYS A 231 -10.63 0.71 -15.92
C LYS A 231 -10.77 -0.66 -15.24
N VAL A 232 -10.24 -0.79 -14.03
CA VAL A 232 -10.35 -1.99 -13.19
C VAL A 232 -11.81 -2.22 -12.81
N THR A 233 -12.51 -1.16 -12.37
CA THR A 233 -13.94 -1.22 -12.08
C THR A 233 -14.75 -1.58 -13.33
N LYS A 234 -14.38 -1.09 -14.52
CA LYS A 234 -15.02 -1.47 -15.79
C LYS A 234 -14.79 -2.95 -16.12
N ALA A 235 -13.57 -3.45 -15.93
CA ALA A 235 -13.25 -4.87 -16.13
C ALA A 235 -14.13 -5.76 -15.25
N PHE A 236 -14.26 -5.39 -13.97
CA PHE A 236 -15.10 -6.11 -13.03
C PHE A 236 -16.59 -6.04 -13.38
N LYS A 237 -17.10 -4.87 -13.76
CA LYS A 237 -18.50 -4.69 -14.17
C LYS A 237 -18.83 -5.53 -15.40
N ALA A 238 -17.97 -5.55 -16.42
CA ALA A 238 -18.17 -6.35 -17.63
C ALA A 238 -18.38 -7.84 -17.28
N LEU A 239 -17.60 -8.35 -16.34
CA LEU A 239 -17.75 -9.73 -15.87
C LEU A 239 -19.01 -9.96 -15.02
N SER A 240 -19.30 -9.05 -14.08
CA SER A 240 -20.52 -9.11 -13.27
C SER A 240 -21.77 -9.13 -14.16
N ASP A 241 -21.79 -8.29 -15.19
CA ASP A 241 -22.91 -8.16 -16.11
C ASP A 241 -23.06 -9.42 -16.97
N PHE A 242 -21.95 -10.00 -17.45
CA PHE A 242 -21.98 -11.30 -18.12
C PHE A 242 -22.59 -12.41 -17.26
N ASN A 243 -22.13 -12.53 -16.01
CA ASN A 243 -22.63 -13.54 -15.09
C ASN A 243 -24.12 -13.36 -14.77
N LYS A 244 -24.64 -12.12 -14.77
CA LYS A 244 -26.06 -11.83 -14.52
C LYS A 244 -26.96 -12.06 -15.73
N THR A 245 -26.48 -11.73 -16.92
CA THR A 245 -27.34 -11.66 -18.11
C THR A 245 -27.27 -12.90 -18.99
N GLN A 246 -26.27 -13.78 -18.81
CA GLN A 246 -26.01 -14.96 -19.67
C GLN A 246 -26.31 -14.64 -21.15
N GLN A 247 -25.67 -13.59 -21.69
CA GLN A 247 -25.92 -13.21 -23.08
C GLN A 247 -25.50 -14.35 -24.01
N PRO A 248 -26.38 -14.83 -24.91
CA PRO A 248 -26.14 -16.03 -25.72
C PRO A 248 -25.02 -15.88 -26.77
N ASN A 249 -24.51 -14.65 -26.99
CA ASN A 249 -23.56 -14.33 -28.07
C ASN A 249 -22.15 -13.98 -27.60
N GLN A 250 -21.84 -13.99 -26.30
CA GLN A 250 -20.50 -13.72 -25.78
C GLN A 250 -19.91 -14.96 -25.13
N THR A 251 -18.72 -15.38 -25.58
CA THR A 251 -17.99 -16.48 -24.97
C THR A 251 -17.22 -15.96 -23.75
N TYR A 252 -17.13 -16.77 -22.70
CA TYR A 252 -16.35 -16.45 -21.49
C TYR A 252 -14.91 -15.99 -21.80
N GLU A 253 -14.27 -16.63 -22.79
CA GLU A 253 -12.92 -16.28 -23.27
C GLU A 253 -12.81 -14.83 -23.77
N GLN A 254 -13.85 -14.29 -24.43
CA GLN A 254 -13.86 -12.92 -24.94
C GLN A 254 -13.91 -11.90 -23.79
N ILE A 255 -14.64 -12.21 -22.73
CA ILE A 255 -14.75 -11.35 -21.54
C ILE A 255 -13.49 -11.43 -20.71
N GLU A 256 -12.90 -12.62 -20.57
CA GLU A 256 -11.59 -12.78 -19.94
C GLU A 256 -10.52 -11.96 -20.67
N LEU A 257 -10.54 -11.96 -22.00
CA LEU A 257 -9.63 -11.15 -22.82
C LEU A 257 -9.86 -9.65 -22.61
N GLU A 258 -11.12 -9.20 -22.58
CA GLU A 258 -11.44 -7.79 -22.35
C GLU A 258 -11.05 -7.35 -20.92
N MET A 259 -11.25 -8.21 -19.92
CA MET A 259 -10.77 -7.97 -18.57
C MET A 259 -9.25 -7.84 -18.52
N LYS A 260 -8.53 -8.79 -19.15
CA LYS A 260 -7.08 -8.77 -19.30
C LYS A 260 -6.61 -7.46 -19.90
N ARG A 261 -7.23 -7.04 -21.00
CA ARG A 261 -6.94 -5.78 -21.69
C ARG A 261 -7.16 -4.57 -20.81
N LEU A 262 -8.31 -4.48 -20.13
CA LEU A 262 -8.66 -3.35 -19.27
C LEU A 262 -7.74 -3.23 -18.03
N VAL A 263 -7.41 -4.35 -17.39
CA VAL A 263 -6.46 -4.39 -16.26
C VAL A 263 -5.08 -4.00 -16.74
N TRP A 264 -4.60 -4.58 -17.86
CA TRP A 264 -3.33 -4.21 -18.46
C TRP A 264 -3.26 -2.71 -18.77
N GLU A 265 -4.28 -2.17 -19.43
CA GLU A 265 -4.35 -0.75 -19.74
C GLU A 265 -4.42 0.15 -18.51
N SER A 266 -4.99 -0.34 -17.39
CA SER A 266 -5.09 0.43 -16.15
C SER A 266 -3.72 0.77 -15.56
N GLU A 267 -2.74 -0.09 -15.80
CA GLU A 267 -1.37 0.00 -15.29
C GLU A 267 -0.38 0.59 -16.32
N LYS A 268 -0.87 1.01 -17.51
CA LYS A 268 -0.03 1.60 -18.57
C LYS A 268 0.79 2.82 -18.09
N PRO A 269 0.25 3.77 -17.29
CA PRO A 269 1.04 4.88 -16.77
C PRO A 269 2.21 4.43 -15.89
N ILE A 270 1.96 3.46 -15.01
CA ILE A 270 2.97 2.90 -14.10
C ILE A 270 4.09 2.24 -14.90
N ARG A 271 3.75 1.33 -15.82
CA ARG A 271 4.75 0.65 -16.66
C ARG A 271 5.56 1.64 -17.50
N LYS A 272 4.92 2.68 -18.06
CA LYS A 272 5.61 3.68 -18.87
C LYS A 272 6.70 4.38 -18.05
N ILE A 273 6.38 4.85 -16.85
CA ILE A 273 7.34 5.57 -15.99
C ILE A 273 8.38 4.61 -15.42
N ALA A 274 7.97 3.44 -14.90
CA ALA A 274 8.87 2.42 -14.37
C ALA A 274 9.94 1.99 -15.38
N ARG A 275 9.58 1.84 -16.66
CA ARG A 275 10.54 1.53 -17.73
C ARG A 275 11.61 2.60 -17.89
N THR A 276 11.26 3.88 -17.75
CA THR A 276 12.27 4.95 -17.79
C THR A 276 13.28 4.86 -16.64
N TYR A 277 12.90 4.24 -15.52
CA TYR A 277 13.78 3.98 -14.38
C TYR A 277 14.61 2.72 -14.53
N GLY A 278 14.39 1.90 -15.57
CA GLY A 278 15.04 0.60 -15.71
C GLY A 278 14.31 -0.52 -14.96
N LEU A 279 13.02 -0.37 -14.69
CA LEU A 279 12.18 -1.34 -13.99
C LEU A 279 11.00 -1.80 -14.86
N HIS A 280 10.64 -3.07 -14.72
CA HIS A 280 9.33 -3.58 -15.12
C HIS A 280 8.34 -3.45 -13.96
N PHE A 281 7.04 -3.51 -14.27
CA PHE A 281 5.98 -3.49 -13.28
C PHE A 281 4.80 -4.38 -13.69
N ALA A 282 4.21 -5.08 -12.71
CA ALA A 282 2.91 -5.73 -12.87
C ALA A 282 2.10 -5.73 -11.57
N GLY A 283 0.78 -5.52 -11.69
CA GLY A 283 -0.17 -5.71 -10.59
C GLY A 283 -0.45 -7.19 -10.31
N VAL A 284 -0.58 -7.53 -9.02
CA VAL A 284 -0.73 -8.93 -8.55
C VAL A 284 -2.11 -9.21 -7.97
N THR A 285 -2.60 -8.35 -7.08
CA THR A 285 -3.87 -8.58 -6.38
C THR A 285 -4.55 -7.26 -6.02
N GLU A 286 -5.88 -7.29 -6.02
CA GLU A 286 -6.77 -6.20 -5.58
C GLU A 286 -7.02 -6.21 -4.05
N LEU A 287 -6.39 -7.09 -3.28
CA LEU A 287 -6.49 -7.12 -1.81
C LEU A 287 -7.95 -7.09 -1.31
N LYS A 288 -8.82 -7.84 -2.00
CA LYS A 288 -10.26 -7.92 -1.75
C LYS A 288 -11.08 -6.63 -1.95
N SER A 289 -10.49 -5.53 -2.42
CA SER A 289 -11.19 -4.26 -2.71
C SER A 289 -11.02 -3.80 -4.16
N LEU A 290 -12.10 -3.40 -4.82
CA LEU A 290 -12.04 -2.98 -6.22
C LEU A 290 -11.66 -1.50 -6.36
N GLY A 291 -10.51 -1.23 -7.00
CA GLY A 291 -9.99 0.13 -7.17
C GLY A 291 -9.34 0.68 -5.90
N GLY A 292 -8.99 -0.22 -4.98
CA GLY A 292 -8.59 0.09 -3.62
C GLY A 292 -7.10 0.03 -3.36
N PRO A 293 -6.68 -0.48 -2.17
CA PRO A 293 -5.32 -0.96 -2.05
C PRO A 293 -5.11 -2.07 -3.07
N PHE A 294 -3.96 -2.06 -3.74
CA PHE A 294 -3.55 -3.16 -4.60
C PHE A 294 -2.05 -3.39 -4.43
N CYS A 295 -1.62 -4.62 -4.68
CA CYS A 295 -0.22 -5.00 -4.62
C CYS A 295 0.36 -5.09 -6.03
N GLY A 296 1.55 -4.55 -6.23
CA GLY A 296 2.32 -4.67 -7.46
C GLY A 296 3.77 -5.06 -7.20
N LEU A 297 4.43 -5.60 -8.22
CA LEU A 297 5.84 -5.99 -8.19
C LEU A 297 6.63 -5.11 -9.15
N TYR A 298 7.80 -4.65 -8.71
CA TYR A 298 8.84 -4.08 -9.57
C TYR A 298 10.04 -5.01 -9.63
N TRP A 299 10.68 -5.11 -10.80
CA TRP A 299 11.93 -5.86 -10.98
C TRP A 299 12.80 -5.21 -12.07
N PRO A 300 14.13 -5.37 -12.04
CA PRO A 300 15.02 -4.73 -13.01
C PRO A 300 14.81 -5.26 -14.43
N ILE A 301 14.93 -4.35 -15.41
CA ILE A 301 15.07 -4.73 -16.81
C ILE A 301 16.44 -5.38 -16.97
N HIS A 302 16.48 -6.60 -17.53
CA HIS A 302 17.74 -7.29 -17.75
C HIS A 302 18.56 -6.55 -18.80
N ASN A 303 19.81 -6.27 -18.48
CA ASN A 303 20.79 -5.77 -19.42
C ASN A 303 21.99 -6.71 -19.40
N GLU A 304 22.31 -7.31 -20.55
CA GLU A 304 23.43 -8.26 -20.68
C GLU A 304 24.78 -7.62 -20.33
N ASP A 305 24.88 -6.29 -20.44
CA ASP A 305 26.09 -5.53 -20.17
C ASP A 305 26.41 -5.38 -18.66
N TYR A 306 25.45 -5.66 -17.77
CA TYR A 306 25.61 -5.50 -16.31
C TYR A 306 25.33 -6.79 -15.54
N ASP A 307 26.37 -7.33 -14.92
CA ASP A 307 26.30 -8.47 -14.00
C ASP A 307 25.73 -8.03 -12.63
N GLN A 308 24.43 -7.76 -12.58
CA GLN A 308 23.70 -7.42 -11.36
C GLN A 308 22.78 -8.57 -10.94
N ASP A 309 22.86 -8.94 -9.66
CA ASP A 309 21.96 -9.94 -9.09
C ASP A 309 20.51 -9.38 -9.10
N PRO A 310 19.52 -10.13 -9.60
CA PRO A 310 18.14 -9.66 -9.68
C PRO A 310 17.49 -9.47 -8.30
N PHE A 311 16.55 -8.52 -8.23
CA PHE A 311 15.73 -8.23 -7.05
C PHE A 311 14.25 -8.06 -7.43
N ILE A 312 13.37 -8.16 -6.43
CA ILE A 312 11.94 -7.87 -6.54
C ILE A 312 11.58 -6.85 -5.44
N ILE A 313 10.83 -5.82 -5.80
CA ILE A 313 10.23 -4.89 -4.84
C ILE A 313 8.72 -5.13 -4.83
N VAL A 314 8.19 -5.53 -3.68
CA VAL A 314 6.76 -5.63 -3.44
C VAL A 314 6.26 -4.28 -2.94
N SER A 315 5.36 -3.67 -3.69
CA SER A 315 4.83 -2.34 -3.38
C SER A 315 3.32 -2.37 -3.23
N PHE A 316 2.84 -1.75 -2.18
CA PHE A 316 1.41 -1.63 -1.87
C PHE A 316 0.93 -0.20 -2.10
N LYS A 317 -0.14 -0.05 -2.87
CA LYS A 317 -0.88 1.20 -2.99
C LYS A 317 -1.63 1.45 -1.68
N GLY A 318 -1.49 2.65 -1.13
CA GLY A 318 -2.33 3.10 -0.02
C GLY A 318 -3.67 3.65 -0.50
N THR A 319 -4.36 4.40 0.34
CA THR A 319 -5.64 5.01 -0.02
C THR A 319 -5.47 6.24 -0.88
N THR A 320 -6.27 6.32 -1.95
CA THR A 320 -6.48 7.56 -2.69
C THR A 320 -7.60 8.33 -2.03
N PRO A 321 -7.54 9.67 -1.96
CA PRO A 321 -8.66 10.47 -1.47
C PRO A 321 -9.97 10.05 -2.12
N GLN A 322 -10.01 9.76 -3.43
CA GLN A 322 -11.24 9.39 -4.13
C GLN A 322 -11.91 8.06 -3.68
N ASN A 323 -11.19 7.17 -2.99
CA ASN A 323 -11.72 5.88 -2.55
C ASN A 323 -11.99 5.89 -1.03
N TYR A 324 -12.97 6.72 -0.66
CA TYR A 324 -13.25 7.12 0.72
C TYR A 324 -13.64 5.96 1.63
N SER A 325 -14.33 4.93 1.12
CA SER A 325 -14.70 3.77 1.93
C SER A 325 -13.50 3.04 2.52
N GLU A 326 -12.32 3.15 1.90
CA GLU A 326 -11.10 2.54 2.39
C GLU A 326 -10.35 3.44 3.36
N PHE A 327 -10.30 4.75 3.09
CA PHE A 327 -9.80 5.71 4.08
C PHE A 327 -10.58 5.63 5.40
N LEU A 328 -11.88 5.33 5.31
CA LEU A 328 -12.75 5.08 6.45
C LEU A 328 -12.45 3.77 7.17
N VAL A 329 -12.10 2.71 6.43
CA VAL A 329 -11.61 1.43 6.99
C VAL A 329 -10.26 1.63 7.68
N ASP A 330 -9.40 2.51 7.18
CA ASP A 330 -8.10 2.84 7.78
C ASP A 330 -8.20 3.69 9.04
N ALA A 331 -9.27 4.48 9.15
CA ALA A 331 -9.62 5.25 10.34
C ALA A 331 -10.39 4.42 11.38
N THR A 332 -10.64 3.13 11.09
CA THR A 332 -11.22 2.23 12.07
C THR A 332 -10.22 1.97 13.18
N LEU A 333 -10.73 1.66 14.37
CA LEU A 333 -9.89 1.40 15.53
C LEU A 333 -10.07 -0.05 16.01
N GLN A 334 -10.71 -0.90 15.19
CA GLN A 334 -10.99 -2.28 15.52
C GLN A 334 -9.76 -3.17 15.29
N ARG A 335 -9.55 -4.10 16.23
CA ARG A 335 -8.51 -5.12 16.16
C ARG A 335 -9.15 -6.49 16.01
N THR A 336 -8.50 -7.35 15.24
CA THR A 336 -8.87 -8.74 15.05
C THR A 336 -7.72 -9.65 15.47
N ASP A 337 -8.05 -10.87 15.89
CA ASP A 337 -7.04 -11.87 16.22
C ASP A 337 -6.28 -12.28 14.96
N ALA A 338 -4.99 -11.99 14.94
CA ALA A 338 -4.14 -12.20 13.77
C ALA A 338 -3.27 -13.45 13.90
N ARG A 339 -3.34 -14.20 15.00
CA ARG A 339 -2.43 -15.31 15.31
C ARG A 339 -2.41 -16.44 14.28
N ALA A 340 -3.49 -16.61 13.52
CA ALA A 340 -3.56 -17.59 12.44
C ALA A 340 -2.44 -17.40 11.40
N TYR A 341 -2.19 -16.15 10.99
CA TYR A 341 -1.16 -15.83 10.00
C TYR A 341 0.03 -15.06 10.57
N LEU A 342 -0.19 -14.22 11.57
CA LEU A 342 0.75 -13.26 12.15
C LEU A 342 0.92 -13.49 13.67
N PHE A 343 1.00 -12.41 14.44
CA PHE A 343 1.22 -12.36 15.88
C PHE A 343 0.06 -11.62 16.55
N GLY A 344 -0.23 -11.89 17.82
CA GLY A 344 -1.18 -11.10 18.62
C GLY A 344 -2.46 -10.70 17.87
N SER A 345 -2.84 -9.43 18.02
CA SER A 345 -3.94 -8.83 17.27
C SER A 345 -3.41 -7.77 16.29
N ALA A 346 -4.04 -7.69 15.12
CA ALA A 346 -3.75 -6.66 14.12
C ALA A 346 -4.98 -5.79 13.88
N HIS A 347 -4.78 -4.61 13.30
CA HIS A 347 -5.88 -3.78 12.82
C HIS A 347 -6.75 -4.57 11.81
N GLU A 348 -8.06 -4.63 12.07
CA GLU A 348 -9.00 -5.51 11.36
C GLU A 348 -9.00 -5.23 9.85
N GLY A 349 -9.09 -3.95 9.45
CA GLY A 349 -9.09 -3.58 8.04
C GLY A 349 -7.83 -3.98 7.28
N PHE A 350 -6.66 -3.91 7.93
CA PHE A 350 -5.39 -4.25 7.28
C PHE A 350 -5.24 -5.78 7.15
N TYR A 351 -5.60 -6.50 8.21
CA TYR A 351 -5.54 -7.96 8.24
C TYR A 351 -6.51 -8.58 7.23
N ASP A 352 -7.76 -8.12 7.22
CA ASP A 352 -8.81 -8.64 6.36
C ASP A 352 -8.51 -8.41 4.87
N SER A 353 -7.79 -7.34 4.54
CA SER A 353 -7.38 -7.02 3.16
C SER A 353 -6.30 -7.96 2.63
N LEU A 354 -5.44 -8.50 3.50
CA LEU A 354 -4.29 -9.32 3.08
C LEU A 354 -4.51 -10.82 3.26
N PHE A 355 -5.11 -11.25 4.37
CA PHE A 355 -5.24 -12.66 4.73
C PHE A 355 -6.66 -13.17 4.57
N PRO A 356 -6.85 -14.46 4.25
CA PRO A 356 -8.19 -15.05 4.20
C PRO A 356 -8.81 -15.04 5.61
N THR A 357 -10.06 -14.61 5.69
CA THR A 357 -10.82 -14.52 6.94
C THR A 357 -11.95 -15.53 6.91
N SER A 358 -11.87 -16.54 7.75
CA SER A 358 -12.91 -17.56 7.85
C SER A 358 -13.11 -17.97 9.30
N ILE A 359 -14.26 -17.64 9.88
CA ILE A 359 -14.91 -18.46 10.93
C ILE A 359 -16.45 -18.29 10.88
N ASP A 360 -17.04 -17.11 10.62
CA ASP A 360 -18.51 -16.92 10.74
C ASP A 360 -19.28 -16.53 9.46
N SER A 361 -18.61 -16.19 8.37
CA SER A 361 -19.26 -15.87 7.10
C SER A 361 -18.66 -16.74 6.00
N GLY A 362 -19.28 -17.89 5.72
CA GLY A 362 -18.83 -18.86 4.71
C GLY A 362 -18.96 -18.37 3.26
N THR A 363 -18.41 -17.19 2.97
CA THR A 363 -18.58 -16.44 1.72
C THR A 363 -17.26 -15.98 1.11
N ASP A 364 -16.26 -15.51 1.87
CA ASP A 364 -15.04 -14.94 1.27
C ASP A 364 -13.90 -15.98 1.12
N SER A 365 -13.77 -16.59 -0.06
CA SER A 365 -12.72 -17.57 -0.38
C SER A 365 -11.43 -16.95 -0.94
N ARG A 366 -11.28 -15.62 -0.91
CA ARG A 366 -10.16 -14.93 -1.53
C ARG A 366 -8.94 -14.96 -0.62
N ASP A 367 -7.78 -15.24 -1.21
CA ASP A 367 -6.48 -15.29 -0.53
C ASP A 367 -5.45 -14.41 -1.26
N PRO A 368 -5.45 -13.09 -1.00
CA PRO A 368 -4.51 -12.16 -1.61
C PRO A 368 -3.05 -12.47 -1.23
N TYR A 369 -2.82 -12.93 0.00
CA TYR A 369 -1.50 -13.36 0.44
C TYR A 369 -0.95 -14.50 -0.45
N TYR A 370 -1.76 -15.52 -0.72
CA TYR A 370 -1.36 -16.61 -1.60
C TYR A 370 -1.09 -16.15 -3.05
N ALA A 371 -1.86 -15.19 -3.56
CA ALA A 371 -1.62 -14.60 -4.88
C ALA A 371 -0.27 -13.87 -4.94
N ILE A 372 0.07 -13.10 -3.88
CA ILE A 372 1.38 -12.44 -3.74
C ILE A 372 2.50 -13.47 -3.70
N GLN A 373 2.37 -14.50 -2.88
CA GLN A 373 3.37 -15.56 -2.74
C GLN A 373 3.62 -16.27 -4.08
N SER A 374 2.54 -16.67 -4.76
CA SER A 374 2.61 -17.36 -6.06
C SER A 374 3.25 -16.49 -7.15
N ALA A 375 2.90 -15.20 -7.19
CA ALA A 375 3.47 -14.25 -8.15
C ALA A 375 4.97 -14.05 -7.94
N ILE A 376 5.40 -13.94 -6.68
CA ILE A 376 6.81 -13.81 -6.31
C ILE A 376 7.58 -15.08 -6.67
N GLU A 377 7.05 -16.26 -6.31
CA GLU A 377 7.69 -17.54 -6.61
C GLU A 377 7.88 -17.71 -8.14
N GLU A 378 6.84 -17.42 -8.91
CA GLU A 378 6.88 -17.51 -10.37
C GLU A 378 7.90 -16.51 -10.96
N LYS A 379 7.84 -15.26 -10.51
CA LYS A 379 8.76 -14.22 -10.99
C LYS A 379 10.20 -14.51 -10.60
N ALA A 380 10.46 -15.02 -9.40
CA ALA A 380 11.79 -15.38 -8.93
C ALA A 380 12.40 -16.47 -9.82
N LYS A 381 11.64 -17.53 -10.15
CA LYS A 381 12.08 -18.58 -11.09
C LYS A 381 12.40 -18.02 -12.48
N GLN A 382 11.56 -17.10 -12.98
CA GLN A 382 11.80 -16.42 -14.26
C GLN A 382 13.09 -15.60 -14.23
N LEU A 383 13.30 -14.82 -13.18
CA LEU A 383 14.51 -13.99 -13.01
C LEU A 383 15.78 -14.85 -12.85
N GLN A 384 15.74 -15.92 -12.05
CA GLN A 384 16.86 -16.85 -11.91
C GLN A 384 17.25 -17.47 -13.26
N LYS A 385 16.26 -17.88 -14.07
CA LYS A 385 16.49 -18.42 -15.42
C LYS A 385 17.08 -17.35 -16.36
N LYS A 386 16.52 -16.14 -16.34
CA LYS A 386 16.90 -15.04 -17.24
C LYS A 386 18.31 -14.52 -16.95
N PHE A 387 18.61 -14.24 -15.68
CA PHE A 387 19.92 -13.77 -15.21
C PHE A 387 20.92 -14.91 -15.02
N LYS A 388 20.53 -16.17 -15.31
CA LYS A 388 21.38 -17.37 -15.17
C LYS A 388 22.03 -17.50 -13.78
N THR A 389 21.34 -17.01 -12.74
CA THR A 389 21.82 -17.04 -11.36
C THR A 389 21.14 -18.17 -10.58
N LYS A 390 21.89 -18.80 -9.68
CA LYS A 390 21.37 -19.76 -8.71
C LYS A 390 21.17 -19.13 -7.33
N LYS A 391 21.51 -17.86 -7.17
CA LYS A 391 21.38 -17.16 -5.89
C LYS A 391 19.90 -16.85 -5.60
N PRO A 392 19.51 -16.77 -4.32
CA PRO A 392 18.21 -16.28 -3.93
C PRO A 392 17.98 -14.84 -4.42
N ILE A 393 16.79 -14.58 -4.97
CA ILE A 393 16.37 -13.25 -5.42
C ILE A 393 16.15 -12.35 -4.21
N GLN A 394 16.69 -11.14 -4.25
CA GLN A 394 16.57 -10.20 -3.14
C GLN A 394 15.16 -9.58 -3.13
N ILE A 395 14.40 -9.74 -2.03
CA ILE A 395 13.04 -9.18 -1.90
C ILE A 395 13.04 -7.97 -0.97
N TRP A 396 12.48 -6.87 -1.46
CA TRP A 396 12.25 -5.65 -0.72
C TRP A 396 10.75 -5.39 -0.57
N VAL A 397 10.35 -4.74 0.52
CA VAL A 397 8.95 -4.34 0.74
C VAL A 397 8.86 -2.82 0.82
N SER A 398 7.86 -2.26 0.15
CA SER A 398 7.61 -0.83 0.07
C SER A 398 6.12 -0.55 0.14
N GLY A 399 5.77 0.65 0.58
CA GLY A 399 4.39 1.10 0.63
C GLY A 399 4.27 2.45 1.29
N HIS A 400 3.19 3.15 0.98
CA HIS A 400 2.85 4.44 1.55
C HIS A 400 1.48 4.39 2.22
N SER A 401 1.32 5.07 3.37
CA SER A 401 0.04 5.18 4.08
C SER A 401 -0.53 3.79 4.45
N LEU A 402 -1.78 3.49 4.09
CA LEU A 402 -2.36 2.13 4.18
C LEU A 402 -1.45 1.05 3.57
N GLY A 403 -0.85 1.33 2.41
CA GLY A 403 0.05 0.38 1.75
C GLY A 403 1.27 0.07 2.61
N ALA A 404 1.73 1.05 3.41
CA ALA A 404 2.80 0.83 4.37
C ALA A 404 2.37 -0.16 5.46
N SER A 405 1.16 -0.04 6.01
CA SER A 405 0.61 -1.00 6.99
C SER A 405 0.51 -2.42 6.44
N LEU A 406 0.02 -2.58 5.20
CA LEU A 406 -0.04 -3.87 4.53
C LEU A 406 1.35 -4.46 4.32
N GLY A 407 2.32 -3.62 3.96
CA GLY A 407 3.74 -3.97 3.91
C GLY A 407 4.29 -4.46 5.25
N VAL A 408 3.89 -3.86 6.38
CA VAL A 408 4.26 -4.37 7.71
C VAL A 408 3.71 -5.77 7.93
N LEU A 409 2.45 -6.03 7.61
CA LEU A 409 1.83 -7.35 7.82
C LEU A 409 2.49 -8.41 6.94
N LEU A 410 2.78 -8.09 5.67
CA LEU A 410 3.51 -8.99 4.76
C LEU A 410 4.90 -9.30 5.30
N PHE A 411 5.65 -8.27 5.72
CA PHE A 411 6.98 -8.43 6.27
C PHE A 411 6.96 -9.27 7.56
N ALA A 412 6.00 -9.01 8.45
CA ALA A 412 5.80 -9.78 9.68
C ALA A 412 5.52 -11.26 9.38
N ARG A 413 4.74 -11.56 8.35
CA ARG A 413 4.47 -12.93 7.90
C ARG A 413 5.74 -13.63 7.43
N TRP A 414 6.57 -12.98 6.62
CA TRP A 414 7.83 -13.58 6.15
C TRP A 414 8.88 -13.70 7.26
N LEU A 415 8.85 -12.84 8.28
CA LEU A 415 9.67 -13.04 9.49
C LEU A 415 9.21 -14.24 10.32
N LYS A 416 7.88 -14.48 10.38
CA LYS A 416 7.28 -15.62 11.09
C LYS A 416 7.52 -16.93 10.36
N CYS A 417 7.34 -16.93 9.05
CA CYS A 417 7.42 -18.09 8.17
C CYS A 417 8.34 -17.80 6.96
N PRO A 418 9.67 -17.79 7.15
CA PRO A 418 10.62 -17.56 6.05
C PRO A 418 10.48 -18.56 4.90
N GLN A 419 10.00 -19.77 5.21
CA GLN A 419 9.75 -20.85 4.24
C GLN A 419 8.70 -20.49 3.18
N ASP A 420 7.91 -19.43 3.40
CA ASP A 420 6.94 -18.98 2.41
C ASP A 420 7.62 -18.38 1.16
N ILE A 421 8.86 -17.91 1.27
CA ILE A 421 9.65 -17.32 0.15
C ILE A 421 11.00 -18.01 -0.08
N GLU A 422 11.56 -18.68 0.93
CA GLU A 422 12.76 -19.51 0.81
C GLU A 422 12.45 -20.82 0.06
N PRO A 423 13.40 -21.39 -0.69
CA PRO A 423 14.79 -20.96 -0.89
C PRO A 423 14.99 -20.03 -2.09
N LEU A 424 13.92 -19.67 -2.81
CA LEU A 424 14.03 -18.93 -4.07
C LEU A 424 14.40 -17.46 -3.85
N CYS A 425 14.02 -16.92 -2.69
CA CYS A 425 14.19 -15.52 -2.38
C CYS A 425 14.79 -15.33 -0.98
N GLU A 426 15.44 -14.18 -0.80
CA GLU A 426 15.98 -13.73 0.48
C GLU A 426 15.33 -12.40 0.86
N LEU A 427 14.76 -12.33 2.06
CA LEU A 427 14.12 -11.13 2.57
C LEU A 427 15.17 -10.07 2.94
N ARG A 428 15.05 -8.89 2.34
CA ARG A 428 15.85 -7.69 2.67
C ARG A 428 15.05 -6.75 3.55
N ASP A 429 15.34 -5.46 3.48
CA ASP A 429 14.65 -4.48 4.31
C ASP A 429 13.27 -4.11 3.75
N ALA A 430 12.43 -3.60 4.64
CA ALA A 430 11.19 -2.92 4.29
C ALA A 430 11.35 -1.42 4.52
N TYR A 431 11.08 -0.61 3.51
CA TYR A 431 11.08 0.85 3.59
C TYR A 431 9.64 1.33 3.46
N LEU A 432 9.01 1.61 4.60
CA LEU A 432 7.58 1.86 4.71
C LEU A 432 7.36 3.33 5.07
N ILE A 433 6.62 4.05 4.23
CA ILE A 433 6.47 5.51 4.29
C ILE A 433 5.13 5.86 4.93
N GLY A 434 5.14 6.70 5.96
CA GLY A 434 3.91 7.21 6.56
C GLY A 434 3.07 6.12 7.24
N THR A 435 3.72 5.18 7.92
CA THR A 435 3.08 3.94 8.41
C THR A 435 2.23 4.16 9.68
N PRO A 436 0.91 3.88 9.63
CA PRO A 436 0.04 3.77 10.81
C PRO A 436 0.50 2.77 11.87
N ALA A 437 -0.15 2.76 13.04
CA ALA A 437 -0.02 1.66 14.00
C ALA A 437 -0.79 0.42 13.49
N VAL A 438 -0.19 -0.76 13.58
CA VAL A 438 -0.71 -1.96 12.87
C VAL A 438 -1.25 -3.07 13.77
N GLY A 439 -0.82 -3.12 15.03
CA GLY A 439 -1.17 -4.22 15.93
C GLY A 439 -1.00 -3.86 17.39
N ASP A 440 -1.29 -4.82 18.26
CA ASP A 440 -1.21 -4.66 19.69
C ASP A 440 0.20 -4.87 20.25
N ASN A 441 0.33 -4.78 21.57
CA ASN A 441 1.60 -5.02 22.27
C ASN A 441 2.13 -6.45 22.06
N ASP A 442 1.27 -7.44 21.92
CA ASP A 442 1.67 -8.82 21.64
C ASP A 442 2.21 -8.95 20.22
N PHE A 443 1.54 -8.33 19.25
CA PHE A 443 2.04 -8.22 17.88
C PHE A 443 3.43 -7.58 17.87
N ALA A 444 3.60 -6.44 18.56
CA ALA A 444 4.85 -5.70 18.56
C ALA A 444 5.99 -6.44 19.26
N SER A 445 5.72 -7.07 20.40
CA SER A 445 6.72 -7.83 21.16
C SER A 445 7.18 -9.09 20.41
N ILE A 446 6.26 -9.83 19.80
CA ILE A 446 6.59 -11.04 19.04
C ILE A 446 7.28 -10.66 17.72
N PHE A 447 6.84 -9.60 17.04
CA PHE A 447 7.55 -9.05 15.88
C PHE A 447 8.99 -8.68 16.23
N ALA A 448 9.21 -8.01 17.37
CA ALA A 448 10.55 -7.67 17.83
C ALA A 448 11.39 -8.93 18.09
N SER A 449 10.83 -9.98 18.68
CA SER A 449 11.54 -11.25 18.88
C SER A 449 11.97 -11.89 17.55
N HIS A 450 11.06 -11.95 16.57
CA HIS A 450 11.35 -12.51 15.25
C HIS A 450 12.35 -11.66 14.48
N SER A 451 12.22 -10.34 14.46
CA SER A 451 13.17 -9.46 13.75
C SER A 451 14.61 -9.55 14.28
N ASN A 452 14.82 -10.02 15.52
CA ASN A 452 16.15 -10.25 16.09
C ASN A 452 16.62 -11.72 16.07
N THR A 453 15.85 -12.63 15.45
CA THR A 453 16.16 -14.07 15.45
C THR A 453 16.30 -14.60 14.01
N PRO A 454 17.46 -15.13 13.58
CA PRO A 454 18.72 -15.18 14.33
C PRO A 454 19.33 -13.78 14.50
N LEU A 455 20.27 -13.61 15.45
CA LEU A 455 20.96 -12.32 15.66
C LEU A 455 21.66 -11.79 14.41
N THR A 456 22.06 -12.69 13.51
CA THR A 456 22.69 -12.39 12.23
C THR A 456 21.71 -11.87 11.17
N ARG A 457 20.40 -11.83 11.47
CA ARG A 457 19.37 -11.38 10.53
C ARG A 457 19.64 -9.94 10.10
N SER A 458 19.81 -9.75 8.80
CA SER A 458 20.11 -8.46 8.17
C SER A 458 18.85 -7.65 7.85
N SER A 459 17.69 -8.29 7.72
CA SER A 459 16.44 -7.64 7.32
C SER A 459 15.89 -6.74 8.43
N THR A 460 15.64 -5.48 8.07
CA THR A 460 15.14 -4.44 8.97
C THR A 460 13.90 -3.78 8.39
N LEU A 461 12.89 -3.56 9.24
CA LEU A 461 11.73 -2.76 8.90
C LEU A 461 11.99 -1.31 9.32
N TRP A 462 12.13 -0.43 8.33
CA TRP A 462 12.29 1.01 8.48
C TRP A 462 10.94 1.70 8.24
N ARG A 463 10.46 2.42 9.25
CA ARG A 463 9.27 3.28 9.15
C ARG A 463 9.70 4.72 9.00
N ILE A 464 9.52 5.31 7.83
CA ILE A 464 9.88 6.69 7.56
C ILE A 464 8.70 7.57 7.96
N ILE A 465 8.94 8.52 8.85
CA ILE A 465 7.93 9.42 9.41
C ILE A 465 8.30 10.86 9.07
N ASN A 466 7.39 11.60 8.46
CA ASN A 466 7.65 13.01 8.15
C ASN A 466 7.06 13.90 9.25
N LYS A 467 7.93 14.58 10.02
CA LYS A 467 7.57 15.63 10.98
C LYS A 467 6.32 15.30 11.84
N SER A 468 5.21 16.00 11.56
CA SER A 468 3.96 15.96 12.30
C SER A 468 2.87 15.16 11.59
N ASP A 469 3.23 14.25 10.68
CA ASP A 469 2.28 13.38 9.99
C ASP A 469 1.35 12.65 10.98
N VAL A 470 0.07 13.01 10.94
CA VAL A 470 -0.94 12.48 11.86
C VAL A 470 -1.24 11.00 11.61
N ILE A 471 -1.09 10.51 10.37
CA ILE A 471 -1.43 9.13 10.01
C ILE A 471 -0.49 8.15 10.70
N CYS A 472 0.77 8.53 10.89
CA CYS A 472 1.74 7.78 11.70
C CYS A 472 1.39 7.72 13.19
N ARG A 473 0.34 8.41 13.65
CA ARG A 473 -0.09 8.49 15.06
C ARG A 473 -1.50 7.91 15.26
N ILE A 474 -2.09 7.36 14.21
CA ILE A 474 -3.41 6.72 14.21
C ILE A 474 -3.21 5.23 13.85
N PRO A 475 -3.96 4.30 14.46
CA PRO A 475 -4.74 4.45 15.69
C PRO A 475 -3.92 4.98 16.89
N PRO A 476 -4.51 5.75 17.82
CA PRO A 476 -3.79 6.22 18.99
C PRO A 476 -3.41 5.02 19.87
N GLY A 477 -2.18 5.01 20.35
CA GLY A 477 -1.70 3.94 21.21
C GLY A 477 -0.64 4.39 22.19
N TYR A 478 -0.46 3.62 23.27
CA TYR A 478 0.50 3.95 24.32
C TYR A 478 1.96 3.87 23.86
N ASN A 479 2.25 3.00 22.87
CA ASN A 479 3.58 2.72 22.33
C ASN A 479 4.67 2.87 23.40
N ASN A 480 4.58 2.08 24.47
CA ASN A 480 5.50 2.11 25.59
C ASN A 480 5.49 0.73 26.27
N ARG A 481 6.67 0.12 26.43
CA ARG A 481 6.80 -1.23 27.01
C ARG A 481 6.35 -1.29 28.48
N THR A 482 6.64 -0.26 29.26
CA THR A 482 6.26 -0.18 30.67
C THR A 482 4.75 -0.12 30.82
N VAL A 483 4.09 0.76 30.06
CA VAL A 483 2.63 0.87 30.05
C VAL A 483 2.01 -0.42 29.51
N GLY A 484 2.56 -0.94 28.40
CA GLY A 484 2.03 -2.11 27.72
C GLY A 484 2.02 -3.39 28.55
N HIS A 485 2.84 -3.50 29.60
CA HIS A 485 2.81 -4.63 30.53
C HIS A 485 1.52 -4.67 31.39
N TYR A 486 0.93 -3.51 31.67
CA TYR A 486 -0.25 -3.38 32.54
C TYR A 486 -1.54 -3.19 31.74
N VAL A 487 -1.44 -2.83 30.47
CA VAL A 487 -2.60 -2.58 29.60
C VAL A 487 -3.24 -3.90 29.19
N PRO A 488 -4.54 -4.10 29.45
CA PRO A 488 -5.26 -5.28 28.96
C PRO A 488 -5.20 -5.41 27.43
N THR A 489 -5.21 -6.64 26.93
CA THR A 489 -5.29 -6.91 25.48
C THR A 489 -6.52 -6.24 24.86
N THR A 490 -7.62 -6.12 25.61
CA THR A 490 -8.88 -5.49 25.21
C THR A 490 -8.89 -3.96 25.29
N ASP A 491 -7.83 -3.30 25.77
CA ASP A 491 -7.79 -1.85 25.91
C ASP A 491 -7.85 -1.12 24.55
N PHE A 492 -8.59 -0.02 24.47
CA PHE A 492 -8.79 0.73 23.24
C PHE A 492 -7.49 1.29 22.66
N PHE A 493 -6.57 1.75 23.51
CA PHE A 493 -5.30 2.35 23.12
C PHE A 493 -4.15 1.32 23.06
N ASN A 494 -4.47 0.02 23.05
CA ASN A 494 -3.48 -1.03 22.87
C ASN A 494 -3.12 -1.21 21.38
N TYR A 495 -2.56 -0.15 20.82
CA TYR A 495 -1.91 -0.11 19.52
C TYR A 495 -0.45 0.23 19.70
N SER A 496 0.39 -0.46 18.93
CA SER A 496 1.84 -0.32 18.96
C SER A 496 2.40 -0.32 17.55
N HIS A 497 3.47 0.45 17.37
CA HIS A 497 4.26 0.42 16.16
C HIS A 497 5.35 -0.66 16.25
N VAL A 498 5.84 -1.09 15.10
CA VAL A 498 6.93 -2.07 14.97
C VAL A 498 8.06 -1.54 14.10
N GLY A 499 9.25 -2.16 14.22
CA GLY A 499 10.45 -1.76 13.48
C GLY A 499 11.10 -0.47 13.98
N HIS A 500 12.01 0.09 13.18
CA HIS A 500 12.77 1.29 13.51
C HIS A 500 12.16 2.51 12.83
N ALA A 501 11.83 3.53 13.61
CA ALA A 501 11.37 4.80 13.09
C ALA A 501 12.56 5.62 12.60
N VAL A 502 12.43 6.19 11.39
CA VAL A 502 13.32 7.18 10.83
C VAL A 502 12.50 8.45 10.64
N GLN A 503 12.61 9.36 11.60
CA GLN A 503 11.83 10.58 11.65
C GLN A 503 12.58 11.72 10.98
N ILE A 504 11.97 12.27 9.94
CA ILE A 504 12.42 13.49 9.27
C ILE A 504 12.06 14.67 10.16
N THR A 505 13.07 15.37 10.66
CA THR A 505 12.90 16.44 11.65
C THR A 505 12.65 17.79 10.99
N HIS A 506 12.10 18.75 11.73
CA HIS A 506 11.98 20.13 11.24
C HIS A 506 13.35 20.83 11.38
N PRO A 507 13.85 21.54 10.35
CA PRO A 507 15.22 22.09 10.37
C PRO A 507 15.42 23.19 11.42
N MET A 508 14.32 23.82 11.86
CA MET A 508 14.36 24.81 12.95
C MET A 508 14.43 24.17 14.34
N LEU A 509 14.02 22.90 14.48
CA LEU A 509 13.91 22.22 15.77
C LEU A 509 15.08 21.28 16.04
N ASN A 510 15.66 20.69 15.00
CA ASN A 510 16.78 19.77 15.13
C ASN A 510 17.81 20.05 14.02
N PRO A 511 19.11 20.23 14.34
CA PRO A 511 20.17 20.39 13.34
C PRO A 511 20.33 19.14 12.47
N GLU A 512 20.15 17.95 13.05
CA GLU A 512 20.21 16.70 12.32
C GLU A 512 18.85 16.44 11.63
N PRO A 513 18.85 16.17 10.32
CA PRO A 513 17.62 16.07 9.54
C PRO A 513 16.86 14.75 9.76
N LEU A 514 17.52 13.73 10.33
CA LEU A 514 16.95 12.43 10.62
C LEU A 514 17.19 12.06 12.08
N GLU A 515 16.14 11.61 12.75
CA GLU A 515 16.20 11.01 14.09
C GLU A 515 15.77 9.55 13.97
N ILE A 516 16.62 8.62 14.42
CA ILE A 516 16.36 7.18 14.32
C ILE A 516 16.15 6.61 15.72
N TYR A 517 15.01 5.95 15.93
CA TYR A 517 14.69 5.30 17.20
C TYR A 517 13.91 4.00 16.99
N PRO A 518 14.15 2.96 17.80
CA PRO A 518 13.37 1.72 17.74
C PRO A 518 11.95 1.95 18.25
N SER A 519 11.00 1.13 17.78
CA SER A 519 9.71 1.02 18.46
C SER A 519 9.89 0.42 19.86
N SER A 520 8.90 0.60 20.74
CA SER A 520 9.02 0.30 22.18
C SER A 520 9.46 -1.11 22.57
N TYR A 521 9.21 -2.09 21.69
CA TYR A 521 9.56 -3.49 21.91
C TYR A 521 10.83 -3.90 21.15
N GLN A 522 11.28 -3.08 20.21
CA GLN A 522 12.46 -3.34 19.40
C GLN A 522 13.72 -2.97 20.20
N PRO A 523 14.81 -3.75 20.14
CA PRO A 523 16.05 -3.39 20.81
C PRO A 523 16.68 -2.17 20.14
N ASN A 524 17.48 -1.44 20.91
CA ASN A 524 18.35 -0.40 20.38
C ASN A 524 19.38 -1.04 19.44
N LEU A 525 19.41 -0.56 18.20
CA LEU A 525 20.41 -0.92 17.20
C LEU A 525 21.32 0.29 16.94
N ASN A 526 22.58 0.02 16.63
CA ASN A 526 23.49 1.03 16.13
C ASN A 526 23.21 1.19 14.64
N VAL A 527 22.85 2.40 14.20
CA VAL A 527 22.40 2.63 12.82
C VAL A 527 23.34 3.60 12.11
N ASP A 528 24.01 3.11 11.07
CA ASP A 528 24.76 3.94 10.14
C ASP A 528 23.86 4.50 9.05
N ILE A 529 23.92 5.82 8.87
CA ILE A 529 23.25 6.49 7.77
C ILE A 529 24.19 6.55 6.58
N VAL A 530 23.77 5.96 5.45
CA VAL A 530 24.56 5.88 4.22
C VAL A 530 23.81 6.53 3.06
N VAL A 531 24.59 7.10 2.15
CA VAL A 531 24.12 7.62 0.87
C VAL A 531 24.86 6.85 -0.21
N SER A 532 24.29 5.73 -0.65
CA SER A 532 24.96 4.84 -1.60
C SER A 532 24.96 5.37 -3.03
N SER A 533 23.95 6.16 -3.42
CA SER A 533 23.89 6.72 -4.76
C SER A 533 24.88 7.90 -4.90
N PRO A 534 25.80 7.86 -5.87
CA PRO A 534 26.70 8.97 -6.17
C PRO A 534 25.95 10.20 -6.72
N TYR A 535 24.66 10.07 -7.02
CA TYR A 535 23.81 11.16 -7.49
C TYR A 535 23.85 12.36 -6.54
N SER A 536 24.41 13.47 -7.01
CA SER A 536 24.30 14.77 -6.35
C SER A 536 23.31 15.60 -7.16
N PRO A 537 22.24 16.13 -6.52
CA PRO A 537 21.33 17.01 -7.24
C PRO A 537 22.12 18.18 -7.79
N SER A 538 22.00 18.43 -9.09
CA SER A 538 22.52 19.67 -9.67
C SER A 538 21.70 20.79 -9.08
N TYR A 539 22.31 21.64 -8.25
CA TYR A 539 21.69 22.87 -7.73
C TYR A 539 21.46 23.93 -8.83
N GLN A 540 21.34 23.50 -10.09
CA GLN A 540 20.85 24.30 -11.19
C GLN A 540 19.34 24.22 -11.18
N LYS A 541 18.72 25.31 -10.74
CA LYS A 541 17.34 25.65 -11.01
C LYS A 541 17.16 25.85 -12.52
N THR A 542 17.15 24.76 -13.29
CA THR A 542 16.84 24.74 -14.73
C THR A 542 15.48 24.08 -14.87
N ILE A 543 14.41 24.85 -15.05
CA ILE A 543 13.91 25.37 -16.34
C ILE A 543 13.70 24.22 -17.32
N ASP A 544 12.40 23.97 -17.52
CA ASP A 544 11.67 23.17 -18.49
C ASP A 544 11.86 21.64 -18.53
N PRO A 545 10.79 20.86 -18.27
CA PRO A 545 10.78 19.42 -18.49
C PRO A 545 10.87 19.08 -19.99
N ASP A 546 11.37 17.88 -20.27
CA ASP A 546 11.46 17.27 -21.61
C ASP A 546 10.19 17.53 -22.46
N SER A 547 10.40 18.26 -23.56
CA SER A 547 9.36 18.88 -24.40
C SER A 547 8.47 17.90 -25.18
N SER A 548 8.68 16.60 -25.06
CA SER A 548 7.88 15.59 -25.77
C SER A 548 6.62 15.16 -25.02
N MET A 549 6.50 15.46 -23.72
CA MET A 549 5.28 15.17 -22.93
C MET A 549 4.65 16.38 -22.24
N ALA A 550 5.37 17.50 -22.11
CA ALA A 550 4.80 18.75 -21.63
C ALA A 550 4.26 19.55 -22.83
N LYS A 551 2.94 19.53 -23.04
CA LYS A 551 2.31 20.60 -23.84
C LYS A 551 2.64 21.93 -23.16
N SER A 552 3.51 22.70 -23.81
CA SER A 552 3.93 24.04 -23.40
C SER A 552 2.71 24.89 -23.03
N SER A 553 2.44 25.03 -21.73
CA SER A 553 1.61 26.10 -21.22
C SER A 553 2.52 27.33 -21.16
N LYS A 554 2.39 28.22 -22.15
CA LYS A 554 2.99 29.55 -22.08
C LYS A 554 2.63 30.15 -20.71
N ASP A 555 3.61 30.70 -19.98
CA ASP A 555 3.36 31.34 -18.69
C ASP A 555 2.48 32.59 -18.92
N LEU A 556 1.17 32.37 -18.87
CA LEU A 556 0.11 33.38 -19.05
C LEU A 556 0.20 34.52 -18.02
N THR A 557 1.04 34.37 -16.99
CA THR A 557 1.24 35.36 -15.93
C THR A 557 2.35 36.37 -16.21
N ALA A 558 3.15 36.18 -17.26
CA ALA A 558 4.30 37.05 -17.57
C ALA A 558 3.91 38.53 -17.78
N ASN A 559 2.71 38.79 -18.31
CA ASN A 559 2.21 40.13 -18.59
C ASN A 559 1.61 40.86 -17.38
N TYR A 560 1.55 40.23 -16.20
CA TYR A 560 0.94 40.82 -15.01
C TYR A 560 1.98 41.35 -14.01
N PRO A 561 1.63 42.38 -13.20
CA PRO A 561 2.52 42.93 -12.18
C PRO A 561 3.02 41.87 -11.20
N TRP A 562 4.29 41.97 -10.80
CA TRP A 562 4.97 40.96 -9.97
C TRP A 562 4.25 40.62 -8.66
N TRP A 563 3.55 41.58 -8.06
CA TRP A 563 2.76 41.43 -6.83
C TRP A 563 1.40 40.75 -7.05
N PHE A 564 0.89 40.75 -8.28
CA PHE A 564 -0.38 40.11 -8.66
C PHE A 564 -0.16 38.69 -9.21
N ARG A 565 1.07 38.37 -9.63
CA ARG A 565 1.46 37.02 -10.08
C ARG A 565 1.22 35.91 -9.05
N PRO A 566 1.43 36.08 -7.73
CA PRO A 566 1.12 35.04 -6.74
C PRO A 566 -0.39 34.75 -6.65
N PHE A 567 -1.21 35.80 -6.75
CA PHE A 567 -2.67 35.68 -6.78
C PHE A 567 -3.14 35.00 -8.08
N LEU A 568 -2.65 35.45 -9.23
CA LEU A 568 -2.95 34.83 -10.53
C LEU A 568 -2.43 33.40 -10.63
N LYS A 569 -1.24 33.07 -10.14
CA LYS A 569 -0.73 31.69 -10.10
C LYS A 569 -1.60 30.79 -9.23
N ARG A 570 -2.19 31.33 -8.15
CA ARG A 570 -3.21 30.65 -7.31
C ARG A 570 -4.55 30.47 -8.01
N VAL A 571 -4.93 31.40 -8.89
CA VAL A 571 -6.18 31.36 -9.66
C VAL A 571 -6.03 30.50 -10.93
N ILE A 572 -4.84 30.46 -11.51
CA ILE A 572 -4.53 29.75 -12.75
C ILE A 572 -4.19 28.30 -12.47
N ASN A 573 -3.46 27.96 -11.40
CA ASN A 573 -3.32 26.57 -10.95
C ASN A 573 -4.04 26.40 -9.61
N PRO A 574 -5.19 25.69 -9.57
CA PRO A 574 -5.95 25.50 -8.34
C PRO A 574 -5.28 24.51 -7.37
N ILE A 575 -4.29 23.72 -7.82
CA ILE A 575 -3.68 22.65 -7.01
C ILE A 575 -3.03 23.21 -5.73
N PRO A 576 -2.12 24.21 -5.77
CA PRO A 576 -1.53 24.77 -4.54
C PRO A 576 -2.56 25.44 -3.63
N PHE A 577 -3.68 25.92 -4.19
CA PHE A 577 -4.79 26.47 -3.41
C PHE A 577 -5.52 25.35 -2.67
N VAL A 578 -5.87 24.25 -3.34
CA VAL A 578 -6.47 23.06 -2.72
C VAL A 578 -5.56 22.49 -1.65
N GLU A 579 -4.27 22.36 -1.93
CA GLU A 579 -3.28 21.87 -0.95
C GLU A 579 -3.14 22.80 0.25
N SER A 580 -3.34 24.10 0.09
CA SER A 580 -3.29 25.04 1.21
C SER A 580 -4.46 24.90 2.19
N PHE A 581 -5.53 24.21 1.81
CA PHE A 581 -6.61 23.83 2.74
C PHE A 581 -6.30 22.57 3.54
N TYR A 582 -5.29 21.78 3.14
CA TYR A 582 -4.87 20.67 3.97
C TYR A 582 -4.23 21.20 5.26
N PRO A 583 -4.72 20.77 6.43
CA PRO A 583 -3.99 20.99 7.67
C PRO A 583 -2.55 20.50 7.54
N PHE A 584 -1.60 21.22 8.14
CA PHE A 584 -0.17 20.93 7.99
C PHE A 584 0.19 19.46 8.28
N PHE A 585 -0.50 18.83 9.24
CA PHE A 585 -0.29 17.45 9.64
C PHE A 585 -0.82 16.40 8.64
N LEU A 586 -1.77 16.76 7.77
CA LEU A 586 -2.21 15.93 6.63
C LEU A 586 -1.34 16.20 5.40
N ARG A 587 -0.86 17.44 5.25
CA ARG A 587 0.10 17.80 4.22
C ARG A 587 1.41 17.02 4.37
N ASP A 588 1.94 16.90 5.59
CA ASP A 588 3.16 16.12 5.84
C ASP A 588 3.02 14.63 5.47
N HIS A 589 1.79 14.11 5.28
CA HIS A 589 1.54 12.75 4.83
C HIS A 589 1.69 12.55 3.30
N ILE A 590 1.83 13.63 2.50
CA ILE A 590 1.91 13.49 1.04
C ILE A 590 3.34 13.03 0.63
N PRO A 591 3.50 12.04 -0.28
CA PRO A 591 4.81 11.48 -0.64
C PRO A 591 5.90 12.48 -1.03
N ILE A 592 5.54 13.60 -1.67
CA ILE A 592 6.52 14.64 -2.02
C ILE A 592 7.24 15.19 -0.78
N HIS A 593 6.55 15.38 0.33
CA HIS A 593 7.14 15.97 1.53
C HIS A 593 8.07 14.98 2.25
N TYR A 594 7.83 13.68 2.11
CA TYR A 594 8.77 12.64 2.47
C TYR A 594 10.04 12.71 1.62
N PHE A 595 9.87 12.81 0.30
CA PHE A 595 10.98 12.90 -0.64
C PHE A 595 11.85 14.13 -0.40
N GLU A 596 11.26 15.32 -0.28
CA GLU A 596 11.97 16.58 0.04
C GLU A 596 12.73 16.49 1.38
N GLY A 597 12.11 15.85 2.37
CA GLY A 597 12.71 15.63 3.68
C GLY A 597 13.95 14.73 3.62
N LEU A 598 13.88 13.64 2.84
CA LEU A 598 14.98 12.72 2.58
C LEU A 598 16.07 13.34 1.71
N GLU A 599 15.71 14.14 0.70
CA GLU A 599 16.66 14.84 -0.17
C GLU A 599 17.50 15.84 0.63
N ARG A 600 16.85 16.57 1.54
CA ARG A 600 17.54 17.43 2.50
C ARG A 600 18.48 16.62 3.39
N ALA A 601 18.05 15.46 3.87
CA ALA A 601 18.89 14.58 4.68
C ALA A 601 20.11 14.07 3.90
N ARG A 602 19.92 13.63 2.65
CA ARG A 602 21.00 13.28 1.72
C ARG A 602 22.01 14.42 1.60
N GLY A 603 21.55 15.64 1.38
CA GLY A 603 22.40 16.83 1.26
C GLY A 603 23.23 17.13 2.51
N TYR A 604 22.69 16.83 3.70
CA TYR A 604 23.37 16.96 4.99
C TYR A 604 24.45 15.87 5.16
N TYR A 605 24.08 14.60 5.06
CA TYR A 605 25.01 13.48 5.31
C TYR A 605 26.07 13.31 4.22
N LYS A 606 25.85 13.82 3.00
CA LYS A 606 26.92 13.94 2.01
C LYS A 606 27.99 14.94 2.44
N LYS A 607 27.61 16.06 3.07
CA LYS A 607 28.56 17.08 3.52
C LYS A 607 29.36 16.62 4.72
N GLU A 608 28.73 15.98 5.70
CA GLU A 608 29.42 15.46 6.89
C GLU A 608 30.48 14.41 6.56
N LYS A 609 30.23 13.50 5.61
CA LYS A 609 31.23 12.50 5.19
C LYS A 609 32.40 13.07 4.37
N HIS A 610 32.35 14.36 4.01
CA HIS A 610 33.42 15.08 3.30
C HIS A 610 34.21 16.05 4.20
N VAL A 611 33.91 16.10 5.50
CA VAL A 611 34.70 16.75 6.56
C VAL A 611 35.43 15.67 7.33
#